data_AF-A0ABD0RTD0-F1
#
_entry.id   AF-A0ABD0RTD0-F1
#
_cell.length_a   1.000
_cell.length_b   1.000
_cell.length_c   1.000
_cell.angle_alpha   90.00
_cell.angle_beta   90.00
_cell.angle_gamma   90.00
#
_symmetry.space_group_name_H-M   'P 1'
#
loop_
_entity.id
_entity.type
_entity.pdbx_description
1 polymer ?
#
loop_
_entity_poly.entity_id
_entity_poly.type
_entity_poly.pdbx_seq_one_letter_code
_entity_poly.pdbx_strand_id
1 'polypeptide(L)' 'MACGGLMSAPVCLIENDENGKLRVRKEAKDILDEISEPVVVVSVVGLYRTGKSYLMNRLAGQQT' A
#
# COMPACT_ATOMS: atom_id res chain seq x y z
N MET A 1 1.20 -10.25 -16.27
CA MET A 1 2.41 -10.02 -15.47
C MET A 1 1.96 -9.63 -14.08
N ALA A 2 2.46 -10.28 -13.02
CA ALA A 2 2.17 -9.80 -11.67
C ALA A 2 2.90 -8.46 -11.50
N CYS A 3 2.24 -7.47 -10.90
CA CYS A 3 2.81 -6.17 -10.52
C CYS A 3 3.97 -6.26 -9.50
N GLY A 4 4.44 -7.47 -9.16
CA GLY A 4 5.65 -7.69 -8.37
C GLY A 4 6.93 -7.12 -8.98
N GLY A 5 6.89 -6.58 -10.21
CA GLY A 5 7.98 -5.80 -10.82
C GLY A 5 7.81 -4.28 -10.77
N LEU A 6 6.63 -3.75 -10.40
CA LEU A 6 6.32 -2.30 -10.45
C LEU A 6 6.72 -1.54 -9.16
N MET A 7 6.76 -2.23 -8.02
CA MET A 7 7.08 -1.61 -6.72
C MET A 7 8.10 -2.46 -5.96
N SER A 8 9.25 -1.86 -5.61
CA SER A 8 10.30 -2.51 -4.81
C SER A 8 10.01 -2.45 -3.29
N ALA A 9 9.14 -1.54 -2.86
CA ALA A 9 8.74 -1.33 -1.47
C ALA A 9 7.31 -0.76 -1.37
N PRO A 10 6.65 -0.86 -0.20
CA PRO A 10 5.36 -0.22 0.03
C PRO A 10 5.44 1.32 -0.12
N VAL A 11 4.49 1.90 -0.83
CA VAL A 11 4.35 3.37 -0.98
C VAL A 11 3.16 3.85 -0.17
N CYS A 12 3.33 4.95 0.59
CA CYS A 12 2.22 5.57 1.31
C CYS A 12 1.23 6.17 0.32
N LEU A 13 -0.04 5.75 0.37
CA LEU A 13 -1.11 6.30 -0.49
C LEU A 13 -1.75 7.55 0.11
N ILE A 14 -2.17 7.45 1.38
CA ILE A 14 -2.78 8.53 2.13
C ILE A 14 -1.95 8.72 3.39
N GLU A 15 -1.39 9.91 3.55
CA GLU A 15 -0.69 10.30 4.78
C GLU A 15 -1.58 11.19 5.63
N ASN A 16 -1.32 11.16 6.93
CA ASN A 16 -1.85 12.16 7.86
C ASN A 16 -0.76 13.22 8.05
N ASP A 17 -1.02 14.45 7.63
CA ASP A 17 -0.05 15.53 7.75
C ASP A 17 0.13 15.99 9.21
N GLU A 18 1.08 16.88 9.45
CA GLU A 18 1.36 17.44 10.78
C GLU A 18 0.15 18.13 11.43
N ASN A 19 -0.86 18.51 10.64
CA ASN A 19 -2.08 19.17 11.10
C ASN A 19 -3.26 18.20 11.23
N GLY A 20 -3.06 16.89 11.08
CA GLY A 20 -4.13 15.91 11.15
C GLY A 20 -4.98 15.82 9.88
N LYS A 21 -4.55 16.42 8.76
CA LYS A 21 -5.28 16.38 7.49
C LYS A 21 -4.81 15.23 6.63
N LEU A 22 -5.77 14.54 6.03
CA LEU A 22 -5.50 13.47 5.06
C LEU A 22 -5.01 14.07 3.74
N ARG A 23 -3.88 13.58 3.24
CA ARG A 23 -3.33 13.97 1.94
C ARG A 23 -3.01 12.74 1.11
N VAL A 24 -3.40 12.77 -0.17
CA VAL A 24 -3.01 11.75 -1.13
C VAL A 24 -1.59 12.04 -1.61
N ARG A 25 -0.72 11.03 -1.56
CA ARG A 25 0.66 11.13 -2.07
C ARG A 25 0.64 11.05 -3.59
N LYS A 26 1.22 12.06 -4.24
CA LYS A 26 1.30 12.13 -5.71
C LYS A 26 1.98 10.90 -6.31
N GLU A 27 3.11 10.47 -5.73
CA GLU A 27 3.85 9.28 -6.16
C GLU A 27 2.97 8.02 -6.19
N ALA A 28 2.18 7.77 -5.15
CA ALA A 28 1.29 6.61 -5.12
C ALA A 28 0.18 6.70 -6.16
N LYS A 29 -0.37 7.89 -6.38
CA LYS A 29 -1.37 8.13 -7.43
C LYS A 29 -0.79 7.87 -8.82
N ASP A 30 0.40 8.40 -9.10
CA ASP A 30 1.05 8.25 -10.41
C ASP A 30 1.28 6.76 -10.72
N ILE A 31 1.71 5.94 -9.74
CA ILE A 31 1.84 4.48 -9.94
C ILE A 31 0.49 3.81 -10.19
N LEU A 32 -0.57 4.20 -9.47
CA LEU A 32 -1.90 3.65 -9.68
C LEU A 32 -2.48 4.02 -11.06
N ASP A 33 -2.19 5.22 -11.56
CA ASP A 33 -2.64 5.70 -12.88
C ASP A 33 -1.96 4.91 -14.03
N GLU A 34 -0.78 4.32 -13.78
CA GLU A 34 -0.07 3.46 -14.75
C GLU A 34 -0.64 2.03 -14.84
N ILE A 35 -1.45 1.60 -13.86
CA ILE A 35 -2.03 0.25 -13.85
C ILE A 35 -3.33 0.25 -14.67
N SER A 36 -3.28 -0.43 -15.81
CA SER A 36 -4.42 -0.52 -16.75
C SER A 36 -5.26 -1.79 -16.58
N GLU A 37 -4.68 -2.81 -15.94
CA GLU A 37 -5.29 -4.10 -15.71
C GLU A 37 -6.29 -4.07 -14.54
N PRO A 38 -7.32 -4.92 -14.55
CA PRO A 38 -8.18 -5.11 -13.38
C PRO A 38 -7.37 -5.54 -12.15
N VAL A 39 -7.58 -4.87 -11.02
CA VAL A 39 -6.89 -5.15 -9.76
C VAL A 39 -7.83 -5.69 -8.69
N VAL A 40 -7.27 -6.50 -7.79
CA VAL A 40 -7.93 -6.91 -6.55
C VAL A 40 -7.33 -6.09 -5.40
N VAL A 41 -8.19 -5.39 -4.67
CA VAL A 41 -7.76 -4.55 -3.54
C VAL A 41 -8.03 -5.28 -2.22
N VAL A 42 -6.99 -5.43 -1.40
CA VAL A 42 -7.07 -6.01 -0.06
C VAL A 42 -6.65 -4.95 0.95
N SER A 43 -7.44 -4.78 2.03
CA SER A 43 -7.15 -3.83 3.10
C SER A 43 -7.17 -4.54 4.46
N VAL A 44 -6.24 -4.16 5.35
CA VAL A 44 -6.12 -4.68 6.72
C VAL A 44 -6.18 -3.50 7.69
N VAL A 45 -7.21 -3.48 8.52
CA VAL A 45 -7.46 -2.42 9.52
C VAL A 45 -7.52 -3.01 10.92
N GLY A 46 -7.22 -2.19 11.94
CA GLY A 46 -7.24 -2.62 13.35
C GLY A 46 -6.28 -1.83 14.23
N LEU A 47 -6.37 -2.09 15.54
CA LEU A 47 -5.60 -1.38 16.57
C LEU A 47 -4.09 -1.36 16.29
N TYR A 48 -3.41 -0.32 16.78
CA TYR A 48 -1.96 -0.21 16.62
C TYR A 48 -1.26 -1.45 17.23
N ARG A 49 -0.17 -1.92 16.59
CA ARG A 49 0.65 -3.06 17.02
C ARG A 49 0.00 -4.46 17.02
N THR A 50 -1.10 -4.68 16.29
CA THR A 50 -1.72 -6.02 16.14
C THR A 50 -1.17 -6.89 15.00
N GLY A 51 0.03 -6.62 14.47
CA GLY A 51 0.63 -7.44 13.42
C GLY A 51 0.04 -7.26 12.01
N LYS A 52 -0.66 -6.14 11.75
CA LYS A 52 -1.25 -5.86 10.42
C LYS A 52 -0.23 -5.90 9.28
N SER A 53 0.94 -5.30 9.47
CA SER A 53 2.02 -5.31 8.47
C SER A 53 2.57 -6.72 8.22
N TYR A 54 2.67 -7.54 9.27
CA TYR A 54 3.08 -8.94 9.14
C TYR A 54 2.12 -9.72 8.24
N LEU A 55 0.80 -9.54 8.41
CA LEU A 55 -0.19 -10.16 7.53
C LEU A 55 -0.04 -9.68 6.07
N MET A 56 0.17 -8.38 5.86
CA MET A 56 0.40 -7.82 4.52
C MET A 56 1.65 -8.38 3.85
N ASN A 57 2.75 -8.52 4.59
CA ASN A 57 3.99 -9.10 4.07
C ASN A 57 3.78 -10.57 3.67
N ARG A 58 3.06 -11.35 4.49
CA ARG A 58 2.69 -12.73 4.15
C ARG A 58 1.82 -12.82 2.89
N LEU A 59 0.86 -11.91 2.71
CA LEU A 59 0.04 -11.82 1.50
C LEU A 59 0.88 -11.45 0.26
N ALA A 60 1.89 -10.61 0.44
CA ALA A 60 2.86 -10.27 -0.61
C ALA A 60 3.91 -11.38 -0.87
N GLY A 61 3.82 -12.54 -0.19
CA GLY A 61 4.78 -13.63 -0.29
C GLY A 61 6.14 -13.34 0.37
N GLN A 62 6.25 -12.27 1.15
CA GLN A 62 7.45 -11.89 1.90
C GLN A 62 7.48 -12.57 3.27
N GLN A 63 8.68 -12.90 3.76
CA GLN A 63 8.89 -13.59 5.05
C GLN A 63 9.32 -12.66 6.21
N THR A 64 9.39 -11.35 5.96
CA THR A 64 9.78 -10.33 6.96
C THR A 64 8.57 -9.59 7.53
#